data_AF-A0A2Z3R8S1-F1
#
_entry.id   AF-A0A2Z3R8S1-F1
#
_cell.length_a   1.000
_cell.length_b   1.000
_cell.length_c   1.000
_cell.angle_alpha   90.00
_cell.angle_beta   90.00
_cell.angle_gamma   90.00
#
_symmetry.space_group_name_H-M   'P 1'
#
loop_
_entity.id
_entity.type
_entity.pdbx_description
1 polymer ?
#
loop_
_entity_poly.entity_id
_entity_poly.type
_entity_poly.pdbx_seq_one_letter_code
_entity_poly.pdbx_strand_id
1 'polypeptide(L)' 'MDMLAKDASHIRLRFEKNELEKISDPILDHAEEFTSSTLDLANLLKEQGYRIRNTFRQPPHAFGN' A
#
# COMPACT_ATOMS: atom_id res chain seq x y z
N MET A 1 -2.69 -12.06 -4.08
CA MET A 1 -1.33 -11.89 -3.51
C MET A 1 -0.39 -12.98 -4.02
N ASP A 2 0.74 -12.60 -4.61
CA ASP A 2 1.82 -13.51 -5.00
C ASP A 2 3.16 -13.15 -4.34
N MET A 3 3.96 -14.13 -3.94
CA MET A 3 5.34 -13.91 -3.51
C MET A 3 6.27 -14.02 -4.73
N LEU A 4 6.89 -12.90 -5.11
CA LEU A 4 7.74 -12.83 -6.30
C LEU A 4 9.19 -13.20 -6.02
N ALA A 5 9.68 -12.91 -4.82
CA ALA A 5 11.04 -13.24 -4.40
C ALA A 5 11.12 -13.31 -2.88
N LYS A 6 11.99 -14.19 -2.37
CA LYS A 6 12.37 -14.26 -0.97
C LYS A 6 13.86 -14.60 -0.91
N ASP A 7 14.62 -13.76 -0.23
CA ASP A 7 16.00 -14.03 0.12
C ASP A 7 16.17 -14.01 1.65
N ALA A 8 17.41 -14.05 2.14
CA ALA A 8 17.69 -14.11 3.57
C ALA A 8 17.27 -12.82 4.33
N SER A 9 17.11 -11.70 3.65
CA SER A 9 16.85 -10.39 4.25
C SER A 9 15.62 -9.66 3.70
N HIS A 10 15.07 -10.09 2.56
CA HIS A 10 13.96 -9.41 1.90
C HIS A 10 12.90 -10.39 1.39
N ILE A 11 11.66 -9.90 1.38
CA ILE A 11 10.51 -10.53 0.74
C ILE A 11 9.89 -9.52 -0.23
N ARG A 12 9.65 -9.95 -1.46
CA ARG A 12 8.92 -9.16 -2.47
C ARG A 12 7.55 -9.77 -2.69
N LEU A 13 6.53 -9.03 -2.32
CA LEU A 13 5.12 -9.41 -2.50
C LEU A 13 4.49 -8.57 -3.61
N ARG A 14 3.61 -9.20 -4.39
CA ARG A 14 2.73 -8.55 -5.35
C ARG A 14 1.30 -8.67 -4.84
N PHE A 15 0.62 -7.55 -4.80
CA PHE A 15 -0.80 -7.47 -4.47
C PHE A 15 -1.53 -6.87 -5.66
N GLU A 16 -2.77 -7.31 -5.87
CA GLU A 16 -3.67 -6.52 -6.69
C GLU A 16 -4.09 -5.25 -5.95
N LYS A 17 -4.42 -4.19 -6.70
CA LYS A 17 -4.75 -2.88 -6.14
C LYS A 17 -5.88 -2.94 -5.10
N ASN A 18 -6.89 -3.76 -5.37
CA ASN A 18 -8.06 -3.96 -4.52
C ASN A 18 -7.82 -4.91 -3.33
N GLU A 19 -6.68 -5.62 -3.29
CA GLU A 19 -6.32 -6.51 -2.19
C GLU A 19 -5.66 -5.74 -1.03
N LEU A 20 -4.93 -4.67 -1.31
CA LEU A 20 -4.18 -3.91 -0.30
C LEU A 20 -5.09 -3.31 0.77
N GLU A 21 -6.22 -2.74 0.38
CA GLU A 21 -7.20 -2.13 1.30
C GLU A 21 -7.95 -3.19 2.09
N LYS A 22 -8.28 -4.33 1.47
CA LYS A 22 -8.91 -5.45 2.16
C LYS A 22 -8.06 -6.02 3.31
N ILE A 23 -6.74 -5.82 3.24
CA ILE A 23 -5.80 -6.27 4.28
C ILE A 23 -5.52 -5.15 5.28
N SER A 24 -5.24 -3.94 4.82
CA SER A 24 -4.84 -2.84 5.70
C SER A 24 -6.01 -2.24 6.49
N ASP A 25 -7.22 -2.17 5.92
CA ASP A 25 -8.37 -1.52 6.56
C ASP A 25 -8.82 -2.25 7.83
N PRO A 26 -9.06 -3.58 7.83
CA PRO A 26 -9.47 -4.27 9.05
C PRO A 26 -8.43 -4.23 10.17
N ILE A 27 -7.13 -4.20 9.83
CA ILE A 27 -6.06 -4.10 10.82
C ILE A 27 -6.07 -2.72 11.50
N LEU A 28 -6.30 -1.67 10.72
CA LEU A 28 -6.34 -0.30 11.24
C LEU A 28 -7.64 0.00 11.98
N ASP A 29 -8.76 -0.62 11.57
CA ASP A 29 -10.06 -0.48 12.25
C ASP A 29 -10.07 -1.16 13.63
N HIS A 30 -9.18 -2.13 13.84
CA HIS A 30 -9.00 -2.87 15.11
C HIS A 30 -7.59 -2.66 15.69
N ALA A 31 -7.03 -1.47 15.54
CA ALA A 31 -5.62 -1.20 15.81
C ALA A 31 -5.17 -1.57 17.24
N GLU A 32 -6.07 -1.48 18.22
CA GLU A 32 -5.85 -1.84 19.62
C GLU A 32 -5.56 -3.32 19.84
N GLU A 33 -5.95 -4.18 18.90
CA GLU A 33 -5.74 -5.63 18.96
C GLU A 33 -4.37 -6.05 18.42
N PHE A 34 -3.63 -5.13 17.79
CA PHE A 34 -2.39 -5.43 17.07
C PHE A 34 -1.17 -4.76 17.67
N THR A 35 -0.01 -5.42 17.50
CA THR A 35 1.28 -4.87 17.89
C THR A 35 1.73 -3.77 16.92
N SER A 36 2.62 -2.88 17.37
CA SER A 36 3.07 -1.74 16.55
C SER A 36 3.64 -2.19 15.19
N SER A 37 4.38 -3.30 15.16
CA SER A 37 4.97 -3.82 13.91
C SER A 37 3.92 -4.22 12.88
N THR A 38 2.78 -4.75 13.33
CA THR A 38 1.66 -5.08 12.44
C THR A 38 0.98 -3.81 11.92
N LEU A 39 0.83 -2.80 12.79
CA LEU A 39 0.29 -1.49 12.40
C LEU A 39 1.20 -0.77 11.40
N ASP A 40 2.52 -0.83 11.60
CA ASP A 40 3.52 -0.28 10.67
C ASP A 40 3.38 -0.93 9.29
N LEU A 41 3.23 -2.26 9.25
CA LEU A 41 3.02 -2.98 8.00
C LEU A 41 1.68 -2.59 7.33
N ALA A 42 0.59 -2.48 8.09
CA ALA A 42 -0.70 -2.04 7.56
C ALA A 42 -0.63 -0.62 6.98
N ASN A 43 0.07 0.29 7.66
CA ASN A 43 0.31 1.65 7.16
C ASN A 43 1.12 1.66 5.86
N LEU A 44 2.19 0.86 5.76
CA LEU A 44 2.98 0.72 4.53
C LEU A 44 2.13 0.19 3.36
N LEU A 45 1.24 -0.78 3.62
CA LEU A 45 0.32 -1.30 2.60
C LEU A 45 -0.68 -0.23 2.15
N LYS A 46 -1.21 0.58 3.08
CA LYS A 46 -2.13 1.68 2.79
C LYS A 46 -1.45 2.78 1.96
N GLU A 47 -0.23 3.16 2.32
CA GLU A 47 0.57 4.13 1.57
C GLU A 47 0.82 3.65 0.13
N GLN A 48 1.17 2.38 -0.03
CA GLN A 48 1.37 1.80 -1.36
C GLN A 48 0.07 1.80 -2.17
N GLY A 49 -1.07 1.52 -1.53
CA GLY A 49 -2.40 1.65 -2.15
C GLY A 49 -2.67 3.06 -2.69
N TYR A 50 -2.37 4.11 -1.89
CA TYR A 50 -2.49 5.50 -2.33
C TYR A 50 -1.56 5.83 -3.50
N ARG A 51 -0.30 5.38 -3.46
CA ARG A 51 0.68 5.61 -4.55
C ARG A 51 0.20 4.99 -5.87
N ILE A 52 -0.38 3.79 -5.84
CA ILE A 52 -0.95 3.14 -7.03
C ILE A 52 -2.22 3.86 -7.54
N ARG A 53 -3.02 4.44 -6.64
CA ARG A 53 -4.21 5.24 -7.01
C ARG A 53 -3.85 6.58 -7.64
N ASN A 54 -2.68 7.14 -7.32
CA ASN A 54 -2.33 8.50 -7.69
C ASN A 54 -1.85 8.60 -9.15
N THR A 55 -2.80 8.62 -10.08
CA THR A 55 -2.57 8.96 -11.50
C THR A 55 -2.62 10.46 -11.72
N PHE A 56 -2.03 11.27 -10.83
CA PHE A 56 -1.91 12.70 -11.07
C PHE A 56 -1.17 12.92 -12.40
N ARG A 57 -1.91 13.36 -13.41
CA ARG A 57 -1.35 13.82 -14.67
C ARG A 57 -1.42 15.33 -14.63
N GLN A 58 -0.25 15.96 -14.74
CA GLN A 58 -0.19 17.39 -14.93
C GLN A 58 -1.02 17.73 -16.19
N PRO A 59 -2.02 18.62 -16.11
CA PRO A 59 -2.79 18.99 -17.28
C PRO A 59 -1.86 19.58 -18.34
N PRO A 60 -2.07 19.29 -19.65
CA PRO A 60 -1.13 19.63 -20.73
C PRO A 60 -0.85 21.12 -20.88
N HIS A 61 -1.65 21.99 -20.25
CA HIS A 61 -1.49 23.44 -20.21
C HIS A 61 -1.72 24.00 -18.80
N ALA A 62 -1.02 23.48 -17.78
CA ALA A 62 -1.18 23.93 -16.39
C ALA A 62 -1.02 25.45 -16.18
N PHE A 63 -0.32 26.12 -17.10
CA PHE A 63 -0.09 27.57 -17.10
C PHE A 63 -0.18 28.16 -18.52
N GLY A 64 -1.14 27.72 -19.33
CA GLY A 64 -1.21 27.96 -20.78
C GLY A 64 -0.74 29.34 -21.28
N ASN A 65 -0.12 29.33 -22.47
CA ASN A 65 -0.26 30.42 -23.45
C ASN A 65 -1.36 30.04 -24.43
#